data_AF-W7HMM1-F1
#
_entry.id   AF-W7HMM1-F1
#
_cell.length_a   1.000
_cell.length_b   1.000
_cell.length_c   1.000
_cell.angle_alpha   90.00
_cell.angle_beta   90.00
_cell.angle_gamma   90.00
#
_symmetry.space_group_name_H-M   'P 1'
#
loop_
_entity.id
_entity.type
_entity.pdbx_description
1 polymer ?
#
loop_
_entity_poly.entity_id
_entity_poly.type
_entity_poly.pdbx_seq_one_letter_code
_entity_poly.pdbx_strand_id
1 'polypeptide(L)'
;MSINHLPNEILVQILDDYSLELEDLALLSRVSRHWHGAILPALYKSYTLRFHPWLEPDDERKLESFMKYGNYVKYVRVFGDKLDSKISKVGLVIASLAKFAV
;
A
#
# COMPACT_ATOMS: atom_id res chain seq x y z
N MET A 1 17.86 26.31 -5.36
CA MET A 1 17.61 25.01 -6.03
C MET A 1 16.16 24.63 -5.81
N SER A 2 15.45 24.16 -6.84
CA SER A 2 14.05 23.76 -6.71
C SER A 2 13.96 22.31 -6.24
N ILE A 3 13.13 22.07 -5.23
CA ILE A 3 12.88 20.73 -4.64
C ILE A 3 12.39 19.72 -5.68
N ASN A 4 11.86 20.20 -6.82
CA ASN A 4 11.39 19.38 -7.93
C ASN A 4 12.52 18.69 -8.71
N HIS A 5 13.78 18.99 -8.42
CA HIS A 5 14.96 18.35 -9.02
C HIS A 5 15.57 17.30 -8.10
N LEU A 6 14.99 17.06 -6.92
CA LEU A 6 15.46 15.98 -6.06
C LEU A 6 15.17 14.62 -6.71
N PRO A 7 16.11 13.67 -6.61
CA PRO A 7 15.87 12.28 -7.00
C PRO A 7 14.65 11.71 -6.27
N ASN A 8 13.92 10.81 -6.92
CA ASN A 8 12.74 10.18 -6.34
C ASN A 8 13.07 9.42 -5.05
N GLU A 9 14.25 8.83 -4.96
CA GLU A 9 14.70 8.09 -3.78
C GLU A 9 14.80 9.00 -2.56
N ILE A 10 15.27 10.24 -2.75
CA ILE A 10 15.37 11.24 -1.68
C ILE A 10 13.98 11.71 -1.27
N LEU A 11 13.08 11.94 -2.24
CA LEU A 11 11.70 12.31 -1.95
C LEU A 11 10.98 11.20 -1.16
N VAL A 12 11.14 9.95 -1.57
CA VAL A 12 10.59 8.79 -0.86
C VAL A 12 11.11 8.72 0.57
N GLN A 13 12.40 8.99 0.80
CA GLN A 13 12.97 9.02 2.16
C GLN A 13 12.38 10.14 3.02
N ILE A 14 12.16 11.33 2.45
CA ILE A 14 11.50 12.44 3.15
C ILE A 14 10.05 12.08 3.48
N LEU A 15 9.36 11.40 2.57
CA LEU A 15 7.97 10.97 2.72
C LEU A 15 7.80 9.73 3.61
N ASP A 16 8.89 9.05 3.99
CA ASP A 16 8.86 7.89 4.89
C ASP A 16 8.88 8.30 6.37
N ASP A 17 8.73 9.60 6.67
CA ASP A 17 8.63 10.15 8.02
C ASP A 17 7.32 9.71 8.70
N TYR A 18 7.42 9.30 9.97
CA TYR A 18 6.31 8.82 10.78
C TYR A 18 5.33 9.93 11.18
N SER A 19 5.67 11.20 10.96
CA SER A 19 4.80 12.34 11.28
C SER A 19 3.81 12.70 10.17
N LEU A 20 3.94 12.14 8.96
CA LEU A 20 3.08 12.48 7.83
C LEU A 20 1.80 11.64 7.85
N GLU A 21 0.65 12.32 7.90
CA GLU A 21 -0.65 11.67 7.83
C GLU A 21 -1.04 11.36 6.37
N LEU A 22 -2.06 10.51 6.19
CA LEU A 22 -2.53 10.13 4.85
C LEU A 22 -3.02 11.36 4.08
N GLU A 23 -3.65 12.30 4.77
CA GLU A 23 -4.11 13.58 4.25
C GLU A 23 -2.96 14.43 3.69
N ASP A 24 -1.83 14.48 4.39
CA ASP A 24 -0.64 15.22 3.95
C ASP A 24 -0.05 14.62 2.68
N LEU A 25 0.04 13.29 2.63
CA LEU A 25 0.49 12.56 1.44
C LEU A 25 -0.46 12.80 0.26
N ALA A 26 -1.78 12.86 0.51
CA ALA A 26 -2.75 13.18 -0.52
C ALA A 26 -2.59 14.60 -1.08
N LEU A 27 -2.32 15.59 -0.22
CA LEU A 27 -2.03 16.97 -0.64
C LEU A 27 -0.75 17.04 -1.48
N LEU A 28 0.32 16.40 -1.01
CA LEU A 28 1.61 16.37 -1.71
C LEU A 28 1.49 15.69 -3.09
N SER A 29 0.60 14.70 -3.24
CA SER A 29 0.36 13.98 -4.50
C SER A 29 -0.18 14.88 -5.62
N ARG A 30 -0.71 16.06 -5.27
CA ARG A 30 -1.29 17.02 -6.21
C ARG A 30 -0.32 18.11 -6.64
N VAL A 31 0.86 18.18 -6.02
CA VAL A 31 1.87 19.24 -6.29
C VAL A 31 2.46 19.11 -7.69
N SER A 32 2.80 17.89 -8.11
CA SER A 32 3.29 17.62 -9.48
C SER A 32 3.23 16.13 -9.78
N ARG A 33 3.42 15.74 -11.05
CA ARG A 33 3.60 14.33 -11.43
C ARG A 33 4.79 13.66 -10.75
N HIS A 34 5.86 14.43 -10.50
CA HIS A 34 7.07 13.94 -9.84
C HIS A 34 6.77 13.55 -8.39
N TRP A 35 6.15 14.47 -7.65
CA TRP A 35 5.66 14.25 -6.30
C TRP A 35 4.64 13.09 -6.23
N HIS A 36 3.71 13.01 -7.18
CA HIS A 36 2.77 11.90 -7.25
C HIS A 36 3.47 10.53 -7.33
N GLY A 37 4.49 10.40 -8.18
CA GLY A 37 5.27 9.16 -8.30
C GLY A 37 6.03 8.80 -7.03
N ALA A 38 6.63 9.79 -6.36
CA ALA A 38 7.37 9.60 -5.12
C ALA A 38 6.49 9.23 -3.91
N ILE A 39 5.19 9.52 -3.95
CA ILE A 39 4.26 9.28 -2.85
C ILE A 39 3.66 7.87 -2.89
N LEU A 40 3.57 7.24 -4.07
CA LEU A 40 3.01 5.89 -4.19
C LEU A 40 3.72 4.87 -3.27
N PRO A 41 5.07 4.85 -3.17
CA PRO A 41 5.76 3.96 -2.23
C PRO A 41 5.39 4.19 -0.76
N ALA A 42 5.16 5.45 -0.37
CA ALA A 42 4.79 5.81 1.00
C ALA A 42 3.33 5.41 1.31
N LEU A 43 2.40 5.74 0.41
CA LEU A 43 0.97 5.40 0.57
C LEU A 43 0.71 3.90 0.60
N TYR A 44 1.38 3.14 -0.27
CA TYR A 44 1.19 1.70 -0.39
C TYR A 44 2.20 0.88 0.42
N LYS A 45 2.96 1.51 1.34
CA LYS A 45 3.93 0.82 2.21
C LYS A 45 3.28 -0.25 3.09
N SER A 46 2.03 -0.03 3.49
CA SER A 46 1.27 -0.97 4.32
C SER A 46 -0.05 -1.35 3.68
N TYR A 47 -0.36 -2.64 3.67
CA TYR A 47 -1.63 -3.16 3.19
C TYR A 47 -2.37 -3.87 4.31
N THR A 48 -3.67 -3.64 4.41
CA THR A 48 -4.53 -4.32 5.37
C THR A 48 -5.46 -5.26 4.64
N LEU A 49 -5.25 -6.56 4.84
CA LEU A 49 -6.12 -7.63 4.36
C LEU A 49 -7.16 -7.94 5.44
N ARG A 50 -8.44 -7.84 5.09
CA ARG A 50 -9.55 -8.27 5.96
C ARG A 50 -10.17 -9.53 5.38
N PHE A 51 -10.33 -10.53 6.23
CA PHE A 51 -11.04 -11.76 5.89
C PHE A 51 -12.51 -11.63 6.27
N HIS A 52 -13.33 -11.33 5.27
CA HIS A 52 -14.77 -11.46 5.36
C HIS A 52 -15.23 -12.63 4.46
N PRO A 53 -16.36 -13.30 4.80
CA PRO A 53 -16.92 -14.36 3.97
C PRO A 53 -17.35 -13.86 2.58
N TRP A 54 -17.58 -12.56 2.46
CA TRP A 54 -17.88 -11.84 1.23
C TRP A 54 -16.86 -10.72 1.05
N LEU A 55 -16.52 -10.42 -0.20
CA LEU A 55 -15.66 -9.30 -0.54
C LEU A 55 -16.55 -8.07 -0.69
N GLU A 56 -16.39 -7.07 0.17
CA GLU A 56 -17.12 -5.81 0.03
C GLU A 56 -16.53 -5.00 -1.15
N PRO A 57 -17.31 -4.14 -1.82
CA PRO A 57 -16.81 -3.34 -2.96
C PRO A 57 -15.58 -2.49 -2.63
N ASP A 58 -15.44 -2.05 -1.38
CA ASP A 58 -14.27 -1.31 -0.92
C ASP A 58 -13.03 -2.20 -0.75
N ASP A 59 -13.22 -3.48 -0.43
CA ASP A 59 -12.13 -4.46 -0.36
C ASP A 59 -11.73 -4.95 -1.77
N GLU A 60 -12.67 -5.02 -2.71
CA GLU A 60 -12.39 -5.22 -4.15
C GLU A 60 -11.47 -4.12 -4.68
N ARG A 61 -11.82 -2.84 -4.44
CA ARG A 61 -11.00 -1.68 -4.85
C ARG A 61 -9.61 -1.70 -4.22
N LYS A 62 -9.50 -2.11 -2.95
CA LYS A 62 -8.21 -2.26 -2.27
C LYS A 62 -7.39 -3.38 -2.89
N LEU A 63 -8.01 -4.50 -3.26
CA LEU A 63 -7.34 -5.61 -3.92
C LEU A 63 -6.84 -5.22 -5.31
N GLU A 64 -7.63 -4.49 -6.10
CA GLU A 64 -7.20 -3.93 -7.39
C GLU A 64 -6.00 -2.98 -7.21
N SER A 65 -6.06 -2.12 -6.20
CA SER A 65 -4.96 -1.22 -5.86
C SER A 65 -3.71 -1.99 -5.44
N PHE A 66 -3.88 -3.08 -4.69
CA PHE A 66 -2.80 -3.98 -4.32
C PHE A 66 -2.18 -4.69 -5.53
N MET A 67 -2.96 -5.14 -6.50
CA MET A 67 -2.42 -5.72 -7.73
C MET A 67 -1.56 -4.72 -8.52
N LYS A 68 -1.91 -3.44 -8.47
CA LYS A 68 -1.21 -2.38 -9.20
C LYS A 68 0.03 -1.85 -8.47
N TYR A 69 0.00 -1.82 -7.14
CA TYR A 69 1.01 -1.15 -6.30
C TYR A 69 1.64 -2.08 -5.25
N GLY A 70 1.41 -3.39 -5.36
CA GLY A 70 1.84 -4.40 -4.39
C GLY A 70 3.36 -4.49 -4.23
N ASN A 71 4.12 -4.10 -5.25
CA ASN A 71 5.58 -4.02 -5.21
C ASN A 71 6.11 -3.00 -4.20
N TYR A 72 5.28 -2.05 -3.75
CA TYR A 72 5.63 -1.08 -2.71
C TYR A 72 5.29 -1.54 -1.29
N VAL A 73 4.54 -2.63 -1.14
CA VAL A 73 4.05 -3.09 0.16
C VAL A 73 5.19 -3.74 0.95
N LYS A 74 5.54 -3.13 2.08
CA LYS A 74 6.54 -3.66 3.04
C LYS A 74 5.88 -4.36 4.21
N TYR A 75 4.67 -3.95 4.58
CA TYR A 75 3.96 -4.48 5.74
C TYR A 75 2.55 -4.95 5.35
N VAL A 76 2.20 -6.16 5.74
CA VAL A 76 0.86 -6.70 5.58
C VAL A 76 0.25 -6.93 6.95
N ARG A 77 -0.90 -6.30 7.20
CA ARG A 77 -1.73 -6.56 8.39
C ARG A 77 -2.92 -7.40 7.98
N VAL A 78 -3.23 -8.40 8.79
CA VAL A 78 -4.28 -9.36 8.49
C VAL A 78 -5.28 -9.36 9.64
N PHE A 79 -6.55 -9.13 9.33
CA PHE A 79 -7.66 -9.13 10.29
C PHE A 79 -8.71 -10.15 9.88
N GLY A 80 -9.33 -10.84 10.83
CA GLY A 80 -10.45 -11.74 10.59
C GLY A 80 -11.17 -12.10 11.88
N ASP A 81 -12.51 -12.09 11.85
CA ASP A 81 -13.35 -12.23 13.06
C ASP A 81 -13.49 -13.66 13.58
N LYS A 82 -12.99 -14.65 12.83
CA LYS A 82 -12.74 -16.01 13.29
C LYS A 82 -11.82 -16.62 12.25
N LEU A 83 -10.57 -16.88 12.64
CA LEU A 83 -9.61 -17.58 11.79
C LEU A 83 -10.01 -19.07 11.73
N ASP A 84 -11.11 -19.37 11.02
CA ASP A 84 -11.43 -20.75 10.69
C ASP A 84 -10.27 -21.28 9.84
N SER A 85 -9.59 -22.31 10.36
CA SER A 85 -8.27 -22.80 9.92
C SER A 85 -8.16 -23.16 8.43
N LYS A 86 -9.28 -23.24 7.72
CA LYS A 86 -9.36 -23.43 6.26
C LYS A 86 -9.21 -22.13 5.47
N ILE A 87 -9.73 -20.99 5.96
CA ILE A 87 -9.63 -19.67 5.29
C ILE A 87 -8.22 -19.08 5.45
N SER A 88 -7.52 -19.44 6.54
CA SER A 88 -6.11 -19.12 6.73
C SER A 88 -5.24 -19.52 5.55
N LYS A 89 -5.52 -20.64 4.86
CA LYS A 89 -4.74 -21.06 3.69
C LYS A 89 -4.93 -20.13 2.49
N VAL A 90 -6.12 -19.58 2.27
CA VAL A 90 -6.40 -18.73 1.11
C VAL A 90 -5.69 -17.38 1.23
N GLY A 91 -5.74 -16.71 2.38
CA GLY A 91 -4.97 -15.47 2.51
C GLY A 91 -3.50 -15.68 2.82
N LEU A 92 -3.06 -16.86 3.29
CA LEU A 92 -1.64 -17.21 3.23
C LEU A 92 -1.18 -17.36 1.77
N VAL A 93 -2.03 -17.91 0.89
CA VAL A 93 -1.73 -18.03 -0.55
C VAL A 93 -1.74 -16.66 -1.22
N ILE A 94 -2.68 -15.76 -0.91
CA ILE A 94 -2.68 -14.38 -1.43
C ILE A 94 -1.47 -13.59 -0.91
N ALA A 95 -1.15 -13.70 0.39
CA ALA A 95 0.05 -13.07 0.98
C ALA A 95 1.36 -13.72 0.48
N SER A 96 1.33 -14.99 0.08
CA SER A 96 2.48 -15.67 -0.54
C SER A 96 2.62 -15.26 -2.01
N LEU A 97 1.54 -15.19 -2.78
CA LEU A 97 1.53 -14.72 -4.17
C LEU A 97 1.99 -13.26 -4.29
N ALA A 98 1.62 -12.43 -3.32
CA ALA A 98 2.16 -11.08 -3.14
C ALA A 98 3.69 -11.03 -3.00
N LYS A 99 4.30 -12.05 -2.41
CA LYS A 99 5.76 -12.19 -2.29
C LYS A 99 6.44 -12.70 -3.57
N PHE A 100 5.68 -13.29 -4.49
CA PHE A 100 6.19 -13.91 -5.73
C PHE A 100 5.81 -13.17 -7.01
N ALA A 101 5.03 -12.10 -6.93
CA ALA A 101 4.83 -11.16 -8.04
C ALA A 101 6.07 -10.26 -8.17
N VAL A 102 7.15 -10.85 -8.69
CA VAL A 102 8.35 -10.18 -9.22
C VAL A 102 8.15 -9.99 -10.72
#